data_AF-A0A0P1AZC4-F1
#
_entry.id   AF-A0A0P1AZC4-F1
#
_cell.length_a   1.000
_cell.length_b   1.000
_cell.length_c   1.000
_cell.angle_alpha   90.00
_cell.angle_beta   90.00
_cell.angle_gamma   90.00
#
_symmetry.space_group_name_H-M   'P 1'
#
loop_
_entity.id
_entity.type
_entity.pdbx_description
1 polymer ?
#
loop_
_entity_poly.entity_id
_entity_poly.type
_entity_poly.pdbx_seq_one_letter_code
_entity_poly.pdbx_strand_id
1 'polypeptide(L)'
;MEQNPLTLEEAAQTFFNTTTYPFNANATRIVHFKSQLMWKNTTDTDGGYSNPIVPSDSGMTYEYVLEICGDGYVTGGEWVKDSIFVHPDFCWLTKSRPSADLVTSIGLSYADVTMLLEKSAACSDLKKSSNN
;
A
#
# COMPACT_ATOMS: atom_id res chain seq x y z
N MET A 1 -0.90 15.35 0.60
CA MET A 1 -1.71 15.01 -0.59
C MET A 1 -2.08 16.31 -1.27
N GLU A 2 -1.94 16.35 -2.59
CA GLU A 2 -2.32 17.49 -3.42
C GLU A 2 -3.38 17.02 -4.41
N GLN A 3 -4.38 17.87 -4.66
CA GLN A 3 -5.42 17.67 -5.66
C GLN A 3 -5.57 18.95 -6.47
N ASN A 4 -5.54 18.82 -7.78
CA ASN A 4 -5.69 19.95 -8.70
C ASN A 4 -6.73 19.61 -9.77
N PRO A 5 -7.96 20.15 -9.69
CA PRO A 5 -8.97 19.99 -10.73
C PRO A 5 -8.52 20.67 -12.04
N LEU A 6 -8.75 20.01 -13.17
CA LEU A 6 -8.38 20.46 -14.51
C LEU A 6 -9.55 20.22 -15.48
N THR A 7 -9.63 21.02 -16.55
CA THR A 7 -10.43 20.65 -17.73
C THR A 7 -9.75 19.53 -18.50
N LEU A 8 -10.47 18.93 -19.47
CA LEU A 8 -9.89 17.91 -20.34
C LEU A 8 -8.77 18.49 -21.20
N GLU A 9 -8.94 19.71 -21.71
CA GLU A 9 -7.97 20.41 -22.55
C GLU A 9 -6.70 20.75 -21.76
N GLU A 10 -6.86 21.23 -20.52
CA GLU A 10 -5.73 21.50 -19.62
C GLU A 10 -4.93 20.22 -19.35
N ALA A 11 -5.61 19.12 -18.98
CA ALA A 11 -4.94 17.84 -18.74
C ALA A 11 -4.26 17.28 -20.00
N ALA A 12 -4.94 17.34 -21.15
CA ALA A 12 -4.43 16.90 -22.46
C ALA A 12 -3.13 17.63 -22.83
N GLN A 13 -3.11 18.95 -22.64
CA GLN A 13 -1.97 19.78 -22.96
C GLN A 13 -0.83 19.61 -21.95
N THR A 14 -1.15 19.57 -20.65
CA THR A 14 -0.16 19.51 -19.56
C THR A 14 0.57 18.17 -19.51
N PHE A 15 -0.16 17.05 -19.62
CA PHE A 15 0.43 15.72 -19.36
C PHE A 15 0.75 14.95 -20.63
N PHE A 16 0.05 15.22 -21.74
CA PHE A 16 0.13 14.40 -22.95
C PHE A 16 0.53 15.19 -24.20
N ASN A 17 0.69 16.51 -24.09
CA ASN A 17 1.01 17.41 -25.21
C ASN A 17 0.04 17.22 -26.40
N THR A 18 -1.25 17.11 -26.10
CA THR A 18 -2.34 16.97 -27.08
C THR A 18 -3.39 18.05 -26.86
N THR A 19 -4.15 18.38 -27.90
CA THR A 19 -5.23 19.37 -27.83
C THR A 19 -6.54 18.79 -27.26
N THR A 20 -6.67 17.47 -27.26
CA THR A 20 -7.89 16.76 -26.85
C THR A 20 -7.48 15.56 -26.03
N TYR A 21 -8.16 15.35 -24.90
CA TYR A 21 -7.86 14.24 -24.01
C TYR A 21 -8.15 12.89 -24.68
N PRO A 22 -7.15 12.01 -24.87
CA PRO A 22 -7.30 10.89 -25.79
C PRO A 22 -7.80 9.58 -25.15
N PHE A 23 -7.84 9.48 -23.81
CA PHE A 23 -7.99 8.19 -23.13
C PHE A 23 -9.45 7.78 -22.87
N ASN A 24 -10.28 8.74 -22.45
CA ASN A 24 -11.67 8.44 -22.08
C ASN A 24 -12.64 9.55 -22.53
N ALA A 25 -13.46 9.23 -23.53
CA ALA A 25 -14.47 10.15 -24.06
C ALA A 25 -15.66 10.40 -23.10
N ASN A 26 -15.84 9.57 -22.07
CA ASN A 26 -16.89 9.74 -21.07
C ASN A 26 -16.46 10.63 -19.89
N ALA A 27 -15.17 10.96 -19.79
CA ALA A 27 -14.67 11.90 -18.79
C ALA A 27 -15.22 13.30 -19.09
N THR A 28 -15.72 13.98 -18.06
CA THR A 28 -16.17 15.38 -18.16
C THR A 28 -15.24 16.32 -17.39
N ARG A 29 -14.46 15.79 -16.45
CA ARG A 29 -13.50 16.52 -15.63
C ARG A 29 -12.30 15.64 -15.32
N ILE A 30 -11.15 16.26 -15.13
CA ILE A 30 -9.91 15.60 -14.71
C ILE A 30 -9.50 16.16 -13.35
N VAL A 31 -8.97 15.31 -12.49
CA VAL A 31 -8.32 15.76 -11.24
C VAL A 31 -6.93 15.14 -11.17
N HIS A 32 -5.91 15.99 -11.16
CA HIS A 32 -4.53 15.55 -10.92
C HIS A 32 -4.30 15.37 -9.43
N PHE A 33 -3.72 14.22 -9.07
CA PHE A 33 -3.35 13.87 -7.71
C PHE A 33 -1.85 13.70 -7.58
N LYS A 34 -1.33 14.17 -6.45
CA LYS A 34 -0.02 13.78 -5.93
C LYS A 34 -0.20 13.20 -4.53
N SER A 35 0.01 11.89 -4.40
CA SER A 35 -0.24 11.14 -3.16
C SER A 35 0.96 10.28 -2.78
N GLN A 36 1.20 10.14 -1.48
CA GLN A 36 2.29 9.32 -0.96
C GLN A 36 1.75 7.96 -0.49
N LEU A 37 2.36 6.88 -0.97
CA LEU A 37 2.19 5.56 -0.39
C LEU A 37 3.37 5.30 0.55
N MET A 38 3.07 4.91 1.78
CA MET A 38 4.07 4.57 2.78
C MET A 38 3.98 3.09 3.11
N TRP A 39 5.12 2.43 3.32
CA TRP A 39 5.19 1.01 3.66
C TRP A 39 6.35 0.74 4.59
N LYS A 40 6.35 -0.41 5.26
CA LYS A 40 7.46 -0.82 6.11
C LYS A 40 8.51 -1.57 5.28
N ASN A 41 9.74 -1.05 5.22
CA ASN A 41 10.86 -1.76 4.60
C ASN A 41 11.33 -2.94 5.46
N THR A 42 11.88 -3.97 4.81
CA THR A 42 12.42 -5.16 5.48
C THR A 42 13.76 -4.84 6.13
N THR A 43 13.74 -4.47 7.42
CA THR A 43 14.74 -4.77 8.47
C THR A 43 14.52 -3.82 9.65
N ASP A 44 13.66 -4.19 10.59
CA ASP A 44 13.94 -3.82 11.98
C ASP A 44 14.92 -4.89 12.47
N THR A 45 16.17 -4.49 12.68
CA THR A 45 17.26 -5.33 13.20
C THR A 45 16.88 -6.01 14.51
N ASP A 46 17.39 -7.23 14.67
CA ASP A 46 17.34 -8.11 15.85
C ASP A 46 16.82 -7.53 17.16
N GLY A 47 15.83 -8.23 17.73
CA GLY A 47 15.56 -8.19 19.16
C GLY A 47 14.41 -7.28 19.59
N GLY A 48 13.17 -7.75 19.40
CA GLY A 48 12.16 -7.60 20.45
C GLY A 48 11.03 -6.60 20.24
N TYR A 49 11.10 -5.66 19.30
CA TYR A 49 9.98 -4.75 19.05
C TYR A 49 9.96 -4.29 17.59
N SER A 50 9.04 -4.84 16.79
CA SER A 50 8.69 -4.19 15.52
C SER A 50 7.82 -2.99 15.86
N ASN A 51 8.32 -1.77 15.67
CA ASN A 51 7.49 -0.58 15.82
C ASN A 51 6.38 -0.63 14.74
N PRO A 52 5.09 -0.59 15.10
CA PRO A 52 4.01 -0.55 14.11
C PRO A 52 3.99 0.76 13.32
N ILE A 53 4.73 1.78 13.76
CA ILE A 53 4.86 3.06 13.07
C ILE A 53 5.73 2.87 11.82
N VAL A 54 5.15 3.17 10.66
CA VAL A 54 5.88 3.26 9.40
C VAL A 54 6.78 4.51 9.44
N PRO A 55 8.10 4.37 9.22
CA PRO A 55 8.99 5.51 9.16
C PRO A 55 8.55 6.54 8.10
N SER A 56 8.66 7.82 8.40
CA SER A 56 8.20 8.91 7.52
C SER A 56 8.96 8.99 6.19
N ASP A 57 10.15 8.41 6.12
CA ASP A 57 11.00 8.29 4.93
C ASP A 57 10.74 7.00 4.13
N SER A 58 9.90 6.09 4.63
CA SER A 58 9.61 4.82 3.99
C SER A 58 8.36 4.90 3.12
N GLY A 59 8.53 5.35 1.87
CA GLY A 59 7.45 5.44 0.90
C GLY A 59 7.86 6.01 -0.45
N MET A 60 6.89 6.16 -1.35
CA MET A 60 7.04 6.89 -2.61
C MET A 60 5.84 7.76 -2.90
N THR A 61 6.08 8.83 -3.65
CA THR A 61 5.04 9.71 -4.15
C THR A 61 4.66 9.31 -5.56
N TYR A 62 3.36 9.20 -5.80
CA TYR A 62 2.79 8.91 -7.11
C TYR A 62 1.97 10.08 -7.62
N GLU A 63 2.04 10.28 -8.94
CA GLU A 63 1.27 11.26 -9.67
C GLU A 63 0.40 10.57 -10.73
N TYR A 64 -0.88 10.90 -10.72
CA TYR A 64 -1.88 10.35 -11.63
C TYR A 64 -3.01 11.34 -11.82
N VAL A 65 -3.77 11.16 -12.88
CA VAL A 65 -5.03 11.86 -13.10
C VAL A 65 -6.19 10.88 -12.87
N LEU A 66 -7.25 11.34 -12.23
CA LEU A 66 -8.53 10.62 -12.16
C LEU A 66 -9.51 11.25 -13.15
N GLU A 67 -10.20 10.38 -13.87
CA GLU A 67 -11.24 10.73 -14.83
C GLU A 67 -12.59 10.69 -14.13
N ILE A 68 -13.29 11.83 -14.14
CA ILE A 68 -14.59 11.98 -13.48
C ILE A 68 -15.66 12.15 -14.54
N CYS A 69 -16.74 11.36 -14.48
CA CYS A 69 -17.88 11.51 -15.39
C CYS A 69 -18.91 12.52 -14.87
N GLY A 70 -19.95 12.81 -15.67
CA GLY A 70 -20.91 13.89 -15.42
C GLY A 70 -21.72 13.77 -14.12
N ASP A 71 -21.83 12.59 -13.53
CA ASP A 71 -22.48 12.33 -12.24
C ASP A 71 -21.51 12.44 -11.04
N GLY A 72 -20.22 12.69 -11.29
CA GLY A 72 -19.20 12.87 -10.26
C GLY A 72 -18.47 11.59 -9.84
N TYR A 73 -18.73 10.44 -10.46
CA TYR A 73 -17.98 9.21 -10.16
C TYR A 73 -16.65 9.14 -10.90
N VAL A 74 -15.70 8.42 -10.29
CA VAL A 74 -14.42 8.06 -10.93
C VAL A 74 -14.68 6.94 -11.94
N THR A 75 -14.34 7.18 -13.20
CA THR A 75 -14.51 6.20 -14.30
C THR A 75 -13.21 5.61 -14.80
N GLY A 76 -12.07 6.17 -14.39
CA GLY A 76 -10.76 5.74 -14.84
C GLY A 76 -9.67 6.67 -14.31
N GLY A 77 -8.49 6.54 -14.89
CA GLY A 77 -7.34 7.35 -14.54
C GLY A 77 -6.09 6.90 -15.28
N GLU A 78 -5.11 7.80 -15.33
CA GLU A 78 -3.85 7.59 -16.04
C GLU A 78 -2.68 7.96 -15.12
N TRP A 79 -1.63 7.15 -15.14
CA TRP A 79 -0.35 7.53 -14.54
C TRP A 79 0.28 8.67 -15.34
N VAL A 80 0.91 9.63 -14.65
CA VAL A 80 1.57 10.76 -15.32
C VAL A 80 2.98 10.95 -14.77
N LYS A 81 3.82 11.67 -15.53
CA LYS A 81 5.23 11.92 -15.21
C LYS A 81 5.97 10.60 -14.93
N ASP A 82 6.86 10.58 -13.95
CA ASP A 82 7.70 9.42 -13.61
C ASP A 82 6.86 8.23 -13.11
N SER A 83 5.65 8.46 -12.60
CA SER A 83 4.76 7.39 -12.15
C SER A 83 4.25 6.51 -13.28
N ILE A 84 4.42 6.89 -14.55
CA ILE A 84 4.18 6.00 -15.71
C ILE A 84 5.13 4.79 -15.67
N PHE A 85 6.35 4.98 -15.15
CA PHE A 85 7.37 3.94 -15.09
C PHE A 85 7.54 3.37 -13.68
N VAL A 86 7.11 4.12 -12.66
CA VAL A 86 7.33 3.81 -11.26
C VAL A 86 5.99 3.87 -10.52
N HIS A 87 5.20 2.82 -10.67
CA HIS A 87 3.97 2.59 -9.92
C HIS A 87 3.98 1.16 -9.34
N PRO A 88 3.14 0.85 -8.32
CA PRO A 88 3.00 -0.51 -7.85
C PRO A 88 2.46 -1.41 -8.97
N ASP A 89 3.06 -2.58 -9.16
CA ASP A 89 2.57 -3.57 -10.14
C ASP A 89 1.23 -4.17 -9.71
N PHE A 90 1.09 -4.43 -8.40
CA PHE A 90 -0.08 -5.09 -7.83
C PHE A 90 -0.27 -4.74 -6.35
N CYS A 91 -1.50 -4.90 -5.87
CA CYS A 91 -1.86 -4.81 -4.45
C CYS A 91 -2.67 -6.05 -4.07
N TRP A 92 -2.32 -6.68 -2.96
CA TRP A 92 -3.01 -7.86 -2.45
C TRP A 92 -3.25 -7.72 -0.95
N LEU A 93 -4.40 -8.23 -0.51
CA LEU A 93 -4.79 -8.28 0.88
C LEU A 93 -5.01 -9.74 1.27
N THR A 94 -4.41 -10.16 2.38
CA THR A 94 -4.66 -11.49 2.94
C THR A 94 -6.08 -11.55 3.49
N LYS A 95 -6.83 -12.59 3.12
CA LYS A 95 -8.22 -12.76 3.56
C LYS A 95 -8.32 -13.30 4.99
N SER A 96 -7.41 -14.18 5.35
CA SER A 96 -7.41 -14.84 6.65
C SER A 96 -6.01 -15.37 6.98
N ARG A 97 -5.85 -15.78 8.24
CA ARG A 97 -4.72 -16.61 8.66
C ARG A 97 -4.81 -18.00 8.00
N PRO A 98 -3.69 -18.74 7.93
CA PRO A 98 -3.70 -20.15 7.55
C PRO A 98 -4.53 -21.02 8.52
N SER A 99 -4.87 -22.24 8.11
CA SER A 99 -5.53 -23.22 8.99
C SER A 99 -4.65 -23.55 10.20
N ALA A 100 -5.27 -23.76 11.36
CA ALA A 100 -4.55 -24.02 12.61
C ALA A 100 -3.73 -25.33 12.59
N ASP A 101 -4.15 -26.30 11.79
CA ASP A 101 -3.50 -27.60 11.59
C ASP A 101 -2.50 -27.61 10.41
N LEU A 102 -2.18 -26.46 9.82
CA LEU A 102 -1.23 -26.37 8.73
C LEU A 102 0.17 -26.82 9.20
N VAL A 103 0.70 -27.84 8.52
CA VAL A 103 2.11 -28.21 8.56
C VAL A 103 2.68 -27.98 7.15
N THR A 104 3.72 -27.15 7.05
CA THR A 104 4.36 -26.88 5.74
C THR A 104 5.11 -28.12 5.23
N SER A 105 5.47 -28.12 3.94
CA SER A 105 6.22 -29.23 3.32
C SER A 105 7.60 -29.48 3.96
N ILE A 106 8.14 -28.50 4.69
CA ILE A 106 9.40 -28.61 5.44
C ILE A 106 9.19 -28.98 6.92
N GLY A 107 7.96 -29.31 7.33
CA GLY A 107 7.64 -29.77 8.69
C GLY A 107 7.36 -28.65 9.69
N LEU A 108 7.11 -27.41 9.24
CA LEU A 108 6.85 -26.29 10.13
C LEU A 108 5.35 -26.22 10.50
N SER A 109 5.03 -26.49 11.76
CA SER A 109 3.67 -26.51 12.31
C SER A 109 3.20 -25.09 12.67
N TYR A 110 2.09 -24.65 12.06
CA TYR A 110 1.52 -23.34 12.37
C TYR A 110 0.96 -23.26 13.80
N ALA A 111 0.51 -24.39 14.35
CA ALA A 111 0.07 -24.46 15.75
C ALA A 111 1.23 -24.16 16.72
N ASP A 112 2.41 -24.72 16.48
CA ASP A 112 3.58 -24.52 17.35
C ASP A 112 4.08 -23.07 17.27
N VAL A 113 4.13 -22.49 16.06
CA VAL A 113 4.49 -21.08 15.85
C VAL A 113 3.51 -20.15 16.57
N THR A 114 2.20 -20.42 16.44
CA THR A 114 1.18 -19.57 17.05
C THR A 114 1.23 -19.63 18.57
N MET A 115 1.45 -20.82 19.15
CA MET A 115 1.61 -20.99 20.60
C MET A 115 2.80 -20.18 21.15
N LEU A 116 3.94 -20.20 20.46
CA LEU A 116 5.12 -19.42 20.87
C LEU A 116 4.88 -17.91 20.71
N LEU A 117 4.23 -17.50 19.62
CA LEU A 117 3.89 -16.10 19.37
C LEU A 117 2.96 -15.55 20.46
N GLU A 118 1.95 -16.32 20.87
CA GLU A 118 1.02 -15.96 21.94
C GLU A 118 1.72 -15.82 23.29
N LYS A 119 2.60 -16.77 23.66
CA LYS A 119 3.41 -16.68 24.89
C LYS A 119 4.33 -15.46 24.89
N SER A 120 4.96 -15.17 23.75
CA SER A 120 5.83 -14.01 23.58
C SER A 120 5.05 -12.70 23.73
N ALA A 121 3.91 -12.58 23.05
CA ALA A 121 3.05 -11.40 23.12
C ALA A 121 2.47 -11.16 24.52
N ALA A 122 2.19 -12.24 25.26
CA ALA A 122 1.68 -12.16 26.63
C ALA A 122 2.75 -11.86 27.69
N CYS A 123 4.05 -11.86 27.34
CA CYS A 123 5.17 -11.86 28.31
C CYS A 123 5.02 -12.95 29.39
N SER A 124 4.34 -14.05 29.07
CA SER A 124 4.10 -15.12 30.02
C SER A 124 5.29 -16.07 30.04
N ASP A 125 5.94 -16.15 31.21
CA ASP A 125 7.09 -16.98 31.59
C ASP A 125 8.50 -16.34 31.44
N LEU A 126 8.79 -15.38 32.31
CA LEU A 126 10.03 -15.41 33.08
C LEU A 126 9.68 -15.44 34.58
N LYS A 127 9.11 -16.55 35.07
CA LYS A 127 9.23 -16.87 36.49
C LYS A 127 10.74 -16.97 36.78
N LYS A 128 11.32 -15.90 37.36
CA LYS A 128 12.64 -15.98 37.99
C LYS A 128 12.61 -17.17 38.94
N SER A 129 13.36 -18.23 38.63
CA SER A 129 13.72 -19.22 39.63
C SER A 129 14.62 -18.50 40.62
N SER A 130 14.02 -17.94 41.67
CA SER A 130 14.75 -17.47 42.83
C SER A 130 15.17 -18.72 43.57
N ASN A 131 16.39 -19.20 43.31
CA ASN A 131 16.99 -20.23 44.14
C ASN A 131 17.32 -19.59 45.49
N ASN A 132 16.68 -20.10 46.55
CA ASN A 132 17.07 -19.88 47.94
C ASN A 132 18.42 -20.55 48.22
#